data_AF-A0A7C6A8D9-F1
#
_entry.id   AF-A0A7C6A8D9-F1
#
_cell.length_a   1.000
_cell.length_b   1.000
_cell.length_c   1.000
_cell.angle_alpha   90.00
_cell.angle_beta   90.00
_cell.angle_gamma   90.00
#
_symmetry.space_group_name_H-M   'P 1'
#
loop_
_entity.id
_entity.type
_entity.pdbx_description
1 polymer ?
#
loop_
_entity_poly.entity_id
_entity_poly.type
_entity_poly.pdbx_seq_one_letter_code
_entity_poly.pdbx_strand_id
1 'polypeptide(L)'
;MSDSDILRLLLIILGMFLMPFISKKLKIPSPVGEILYGIAIKNTLSLTWHDSTVVNFLALFGFIVLMYMAGLELDTKALKHITKKDTFVFVLYFVVVIAFGFLITKELQKPTIFVLAFFVTSIGLLYPVLKEQNMINKPFGLKVLILGSIGEIMSLFAIIIFN
;
A
#
# COMPACT_ATOMS: atom_id res chain seq x y z
N MET A 1 28.04 1.59 12.15
CA MET A 1 26.61 1.58 12.54
C MET A 1 26.55 2.14 13.96
N SER A 2 25.63 3.06 14.23
CA SER A 2 25.42 3.52 15.61
C SER A 2 24.70 2.44 16.41
N ASP A 3 24.88 2.39 17.73
CA ASP A 3 24.16 1.43 18.60
C ASP A 3 22.63 1.57 18.45
N SER A 4 22.16 2.78 18.16
CA SER A 4 20.75 3.04 17.88
C SER A 4 20.24 2.36 16.61
N ASP A 5 21.07 2.20 15.57
CA ASP A 5 20.69 1.51 14.33
C ASP A 5 20.56 0.00 14.55
N ILE A 6 21.43 -0.57 15.38
CA ILE A 6 21.37 -1.99 15.74
C ILE A 6 20.07 -2.27 16.49
N LEU A 7 19.72 -1.41 17.46
CA LEU A 7 18.48 -1.54 18.21
C LEU A 7 17.23 -1.39 17.30
N ARG A 8 17.23 -0.42 16.38
CA ARG A 8 16.15 -0.27 15.38
C ARG A 8 15.98 -1.54 14.54
N LEU A 9 17.07 -2.07 13.99
CA LEU A 9 17.03 -3.29 13.16
C LEU A 9 16.58 -4.51 13.95
N LEU A 10 17.05 -4.66 15.19
CA LEU A 10 16.61 -5.73 16.08
C LEU A 10 15.09 -5.69 16.31
N LEU A 11 14.54 -4.51 16.58
CA LEU A 11 13.10 -4.33 16.75
C LEU A 11 12.32 -4.64 15.46
N ILE A 12 12.83 -4.19 14.30
CA ILE A 12 12.20 -4.50 13.00
C ILE A 12 12.19 -6.01 12.75
N ILE A 13 13.31 -6.71 12.99
CA ILE A 13 13.42 -8.16 12.81
C ILE A 13 12.50 -8.91 13.77
N LEU A 14 12.44 -8.48 15.04
CA LEU A 14 11.50 -9.05 16.02
C LEU A 14 10.05 -8.87 15.58
N GLY A 15 9.69 -7.69 15.08
CA GLY A 15 8.37 -7.42 14.50
C GLY A 15 8.04 -8.33 13.34
N MET A 16 8.92 -8.38 12.33
CA MET A 16 8.74 -9.23 11.15
C MET A 16 8.61 -10.72 11.51
N PHE A 17 9.30 -11.18 12.56
CA PHE A 17 9.19 -12.57 13.01
C PHE A 17 7.90 -12.83 13.79
N LEU A 18 7.52 -11.95 14.73
CA LEU A 18 6.39 -12.17 15.63
C LEU A 18 5.03 -11.85 14.99
N MET A 19 4.97 -10.82 14.16
CA MET A 19 3.70 -10.32 13.61
C MET A 19 2.95 -11.31 12.73
N PRO A 20 3.57 -12.15 11.89
CA PRO A 20 2.84 -13.18 11.14
C PRO A 20 2.02 -14.12 12.04
N PHE A 21 2.57 -14.51 13.20
CA PHE A 21 1.89 -15.39 14.15
C PHE A 21 0.72 -14.68 14.86
N ILE A 22 0.94 -13.43 15.30
CA ILE A 22 -0.07 -12.62 15.97
C ILE A 22 -1.21 -12.27 15.01
N SER A 23 -0.86 -11.85 13.78
CA SER A 23 -1.81 -11.50 12.72
C SER A 23 -2.70 -12.68 12.35
N LYS A 24 -2.11 -13.89 12.23
CA LYS A 24 -2.87 -15.13 12.02
C LYS A 24 -3.87 -15.40 13.13
N LYS A 25 -3.49 -15.16 14.40
CA LYS A 25 -4.40 -15.33 15.55
C LYS A 25 -5.54 -14.30 15.55
N LEU A 26 -5.26 -13.08 15.13
CA LEU A 26 -6.24 -11.99 14.99
C LEU A 26 -7.04 -12.04 13.68
N LYS A 27 -6.75 -13.00 12.79
CA LYS A 27 -7.38 -13.15 11.46
C LYS A 27 -7.24 -11.91 10.57
N ILE A 28 -6.11 -11.21 10.67
CA ILE A 28 -5.74 -10.10 9.79
C ILE A 28 -4.52 -10.50 8.94
N PRO A 29 -4.32 -9.89 7.76
CA PRO A 29 -3.09 -10.09 6.97
C PRO A 29 -1.85 -9.65 7.75
N SER A 30 -0.76 -10.40 7.66
CA SER A 30 0.53 -10.08 8.31
C SER A 30 1.03 -8.67 8.02
N PRO A 31 1.00 -8.15 6.76
CA PRO A 31 1.44 -6.79 6.48
C PRO A 31 0.70 -5.71 7.30
N VAL A 32 -0.58 -5.95 7.61
CA VAL A 32 -1.37 -5.03 8.46
C VAL A 32 -0.84 -5.08 9.91
N GLY A 33 -0.56 -6.27 10.43
CA GLY A 33 0.03 -6.43 11.76
C GLY A 33 1.42 -5.81 11.88
N GLU A 34 2.25 -5.93 10.84
CA GLU A 34 3.58 -5.30 10.78
C GLU A 34 3.50 -3.76 10.82
N ILE A 35 2.53 -3.17 10.11
CA ILE A 35 2.28 -1.72 10.17
C ILE A 35 1.82 -1.31 11.58
N LEU A 36 0.87 -2.03 12.16
CA LEU A 36 0.37 -1.74 13.52
C LEU A 36 1.47 -1.86 14.57
N TYR A 37 2.35 -2.84 14.42
CA TYR A 37 3.53 -3.01 15.27
C TYR A 37 4.49 -1.81 15.15
N GLY A 38 4.79 -1.36 13.93
CA GLY A 38 5.62 -0.19 13.71
C GLY A 38 5.03 1.07 14.37
N ILE A 39 3.72 1.27 14.26
CA ILE A 39 3.00 2.37 14.93
C ILE A 39 3.12 2.26 16.46
N ALA A 40 2.89 1.05 17.01
CA ALA A 40 2.95 0.81 18.45
C ALA A 40 4.36 1.06 19.00
N ILE A 41 5.40 0.53 18.34
CA ILE A 41 6.79 0.70 18.74
C ILE A 41 7.24 2.16 18.66
N LYS A 42 6.84 2.88 17.61
CA LYS A 42 7.13 4.32 17.51
C LYS A 42 6.54 5.10 18.68
N ASN A 43 5.34 4.74 19.13
CA ASN A 43 4.66 5.44 20.22
C ASN A 43 5.21 5.07 21.61
N THR A 44 5.71 3.85 21.80
CA THR A 44 6.27 3.40 23.09
C THR A 44 7.73 3.80 23.27
N LEU A 45 8.51 3.83 22.19
CA LEU A 45 9.91 4.24 22.22
C LEU A 45 10.08 5.55 21.46
N SER A 46 10.52 6.59 22.18
CA SER A 46 10.88 7.91 21.64
C SER A 46 12.17 7.91 20.80
N LEU A 47 12.40 6.85 20.02
CA LEU A 47 13.49 6.81 19.04
C LEU A 47 13.13 7.66 17.82
N THR A 48 14.12 8.37 17.27
CA THR A 48 13.98 9.01 15.97
C THR A 48 14.16 7.96 14.87
N TRP A 49 13.06 7.46 14.30
CA TRP A 49 13.10 6.39 13.29
C TRP A 49 13.58 6.88 11.91
N HIS A 50 13.34 8.15 11.59
CA HIS A 50 13.64 8.73 10.27
C HIS A 50 15.12 9.09 10.05
N ASP A 51 15.94 9.12 11.11
CA ASP A 51 17.35 9.51 11.00
C ASP A 51 18.28 8.37 10.58
N SER A 52 17.76 7.13 10.53
CA SER A 52 18.59 5.97 10.18
C SER A 52 18.69 5.78 8.67
N THR A 53 19.87 6.06 8.11
CA THR A 53 20.17 5.81 6.69
C THR A 53 19.94 4.35 6.29
N VAL A 54 20.27 3.41 7.18
CA VAL A 54 20.15 1.96 6.90
C VAL A 54 18.68 1.53 6.85
N VAL A 55 17.86 1.98 7.81
CA VAL A 55 16.42 1.67 7.83
C VAL A 55 15.72 2.29 6.61
N ASN A 56 16.02 3.55 6.29
CA ASN A 56 15.45 4.21 5.11
C ASN A 56 15.83 3.49 3.80
N PHE A 57 17.09 3.07 3.67
CA PHE A 57 17.54 2.28 2.52
C PHE A 57 16.80 0.94 2.43
N LEU A 58 16.70 0.18 3.54
CA LEU A 58 16.00 -1.10 3.58
C LEU A 58 14.51 -0.95 3.28
N ALA A 59 13.87 0.10 3.78
CA ALA A 59 12.46 0.38 3.52
C ALA A 59 12.23 0.68 2.03
N LEU A 60 13.07 1.52 1.41
CA LEU A 60 12.99 1.82 -0.01
C LEU A 60 13.29 0.58 -0.86
N PHE A 61 14.31 -0.19 -0.50
CA PHE A 61 14.67 -1.43 -1.17
C PHE A 61 13.54 -2.46 -1.11
N GLY A 62 12.98 -2.70 0.07
CA GLY A 62 11.84 -3.59 0.26
C GLY A 62 10.62 -3.16 -0.54
N PHE A 63 10.31 -1.85 -0.55
CA PHE A 63 9.24 -1.29 -1.35
C PHE A 63 9.45 -1.54 -2.85
N ILE A 64 10.66 -1.29 -3.38
CA ILE A 64 10.99 -1.55 -4.79
C ILE A 64 10.87 -3.05 -5.12
N VAL A 65 11.33 -3.94 -4.23
CA VAL A 65 11.20 -5.40 -4.42
C VAL A 65 9.72 -5.82 -4.45
N LEU A 66 8.89 -5.30 -3.54
CA LEU A 66 7.45 -5.59 -3.52
C LEU A 66 6.76 -5.09 -4.78
N MET A 67 7.06 -3.86 -5.22
CA MET A 67 6.59 -3.29 -6.49
C MET A 67 6.99 -4.14 -7.69
N TYR A 68 8.25 -4.57 -7.73
CA TYR A 68 8.75 -5.41 -8.80
C TYR A 68 8.04 -6.76 -8.85
N MET A 69 7.86 -7.42 -7.70
CA MET A 69 7.13 -8.68 -7.60
C MET A 69 5.67 -8.53 -8.02
N ALA A 70 5.01 -7.44 -7.62
CA ALA A 70 3.65 -7.12 -8.07
C ALA A 70 3.60 -6.94 -9.60
N GLY A 71 4.59 -6.27 -10.17
CA GLY A 71 4.71 -6.07 -11.63
C GLY A 71 4.95 -7.38 -12.39
N LEU A 72 5.76 -8.30 -11.85
CA LEU A 72 5.99 -9.62 -12.47
C LEU A 72 4.72 -10.50 -12.49
N GLU A 73 3.86 -10.35 -11.50
CA GLU A 73 2.60 -11.11 -11.41
C GLU A 73 1.54 -10.60 -12.41
N LEU A 74 1.65 -9.34 -12.83
CA LEU A 74 0.77 -8.74 -13.83
C LEU A 74 1.15 -9.21 -15.24
N ASP A 75 0.67 -10.38 -15.65
CA ASP A 75 0.78 -10.82 -17.06
C ASP A 75 -0.15 -9.97 -17.95
N THR A 76 0.31 -9.56 -19.13
CA THR A 76 -0.52 -8.99 -20.21
C THR A 76 -1.77 -9.82 -20.55
N LYS A 77 -1.75 -11.14 -20.30
CA LYS A 77 -2.93 -12.01 -20.44
C LYS A 77 -4.01 -11.74 -19.39
N ALA A 78 -3.62 -11.26 -18.20
CA ALA A 78 -4.54 -10.83 -17.15
C ALA A 78 -5.50 -9.73 -17.62
N LEU A 79 -4.98 -8.76 -18.39
CA LEU A 79 -5.79 -7.68 -18.96
C LEU A 79 -6.85 -8.20 -19.94
N LYS A 80 -6.60 -9.34 -20.61
CA LYS A 80 -7.58 -9.95 -21.53
C LYS A 80 -8.79 -10.53 -20.79
N HIS A 81 -8.69 -10.76 -19.48
CA HIS A 81 -9.80 -11.23 -18.64
C HIS A 81 -10.67 -10.09 -18.09
N ILE A 82 -10.33 -8.83 -18.40
CA ILE A 82 -11.19 -7.68 -18.07
C ILE A 82 -12.31 -7.59 -19.08
N THR A 83 -13.54 -7.75 -18.58
CA THR A 83 -14.73 -7.57 -19.39
C THR A 83 -15.12 -6.09 -19.46
N LYS A 84 -15.93 -5.71 -20.46
CA LYS A 84 -16.51 -4.35 -20.54
C LYS A 84 -17.25 -3.95 -19.25
N LYS A 85 -17.88 -4.93 -18.58
CA LYS A 85 -18.56 -4.71 -17.30
C LYS A 85 -17.56 -4.36 -16.19
N ASP A 86 -16.42 -5.05 -16.13
CA ASP A 86 -15.37 -4.77 -15.16
C ASP A 86 -14.79 -3.36 -15.37
N THR A 87 -14.53 -2.97 -16.64
CA THR A 87 -14.10 -1.61 -16.97
C THR A 87 -15.11 -0.56 -16.51
N PHE A 88 -16.40 -0.79 -16.73
CA PHE A 88 -17.44 0.12 -16.26
C PHE A 88 -17.44 0.25 -14.72
N VAL A 89 -17.30 -0.87 -14.01
CA VAL A 89 -17.19 -0.87 -12.54
C VAL A 89 -15.95 -0.10 -12.07
N PHE A 90 -14.81 -0.25 -12.75
CA PHE A 90 -13.58 0.46 -12.41
C PHE A 90 -13.71 1.97 -12.61
N VAL A 91 -14.27 2.39 -13.74
CA VAL A 91 -14.56 3.81 -14.01
C VAL A 91 -15.53 4.36 -12.97
N LEU A 92 -16.61 3.64 -12.68
CA LEU A 92 -17.59 4.05 -11.68
C LEU A 92 -16.95 4.19 -10.30
N TYR A 93 -16.11 3.24 -9.89
CA TYR A 93 -15.36 3.30 -8.64
C TYR A 93 -14.54 4.59 -8.54
N PHE A 94 -13.73 4.90 -9.56
CA PHE A 94 -12.90 6.10 -9.54
C PHE A 94 -13.73 7.39 -9.55
N VAL A 95 -14.79 7.46 -10.35
CA VAL A 95 -15.70 8.62 -10.39
C VAL A 95 -16.32 8.85 -9.01
N VAL A 96 -16.81 7.79 -8.35
CA VAL A 96 -17.41 7.88 -7.03
C VAL A 96 -16.38 8.34 -5.99
N VAL A 97 -15.20 7.73 -5.95
CA VAL A 97 -14.14 8.09 -4.99
C VAL A 97 -13.70 9.54 -5.17
N ILE A 98 -13.49 9.99 -6.41
CA ILE A 98 -13.10 11.37 -6.71
C ILE A 98 -14.23 12.34 -6.31
N ALA A 99 -15.48 12.05 -6.68
CA ALA A 99 -16.62 12.90 -6.33
C ALA A 99 -16.79 13.04 -4.80
N PHE A 100 -16.71 11.94 -4.07
CA PHE A 100 -16.73 11.96 -2.60
C PHE A 100 -15.52 12.72 -2.03
N GLY A 101 -14.33 12.54 -2.59
CA GLY A 101 -13.14 13.29 -2.19
C GLY A 101 -13.33 14.80 -2.35
N PHE A 102 -13.93 15.25 -3.46
CA PHE A 102 -14.26 16.67 -3.68
C PHE A 102 -15.30 17.19 -2.68
N LEU A 103 -16.34 16.40 -2.40
CA LEU A 103 -17.37 16.79 -1.41
C LEU A 103 -16.75 16.98 -0.03
N ILE A 104 -15.93 16.04 0.43
CA ILE A 104 -15.30 16.08 1.75
C ILE A 104 -14.27 17.21 1.83
N THR A 105 -13.44 17.41 0.81
CA THR A 105 -12.43 18.48 0.83
C THR A 105 -13.05 19.87 0.83
N LYS A 106 -14.16 20.06 0.10
CA LYS A 106 -14.94 21.30 0.11
C LYS A 106 -15.56 21.56 1.49
N GLU A 107 -16.15 20.55 2.11
CA GLU A 107 -16.74 20.66 3.45
C GLU A 107 -15.67 20.99 4.52
N LEU A 108 -14.49 20.37 4.43
CA LEU A 108 -13.37 20.61 5.33
C LEU A 108 -12.55 21.87 4.99
N GLN A 109 -12.94 22.62 3.96
CA GLN A 109 -12.26 23.83 3.47
C GLN A 109 -10.76 23.59 3.19
N LYS A 110 -10.42 22.40 2.68
CA LYS A 110 -9.04 22.04 2.31
C LYS A 110 -8.77 22.31 0.83
N PRO A 111 -7.50 22.58 0.46
CA PRO A 111 -7.13 22.73 -0.94
C PRO A 111 -7.46 21.48 -1.76
N THR A 112 -7.79 21.67 -3.04
CA THR A 112 -8.24 20.59 -3.95
C THR A 112 -7.26 19.42 -4.06
N ILE A 113 -5.95 19.64 -3.86
CA ILE A 113 -4.94 18.57 -3.82
C ILE A 113 -5.27 17.47 -2.81
N PHE A 114 -6.00 17.78 -1.72
CA PHE A 114 -6.39 16.79 -0.71
C PHE A 114 -7.35 15.72 -1.25
N VAL A 115 -7.99 15.95 -2.41
CA VAL A 115 -8.80 14.92 -3.09
C VAL A 115 -7.94 13.70 -3.42
N LEU A 116 -6.65 13.91 -3.73
CA LEU A 116 -5.72 12.82 -4.04
C LEU A 116 -5.55 11.86 -2.86
N ALA A 117 -5.63 12.34 -1.62
CA ALA A 117 -5.52 11.47 -0.45
C ALA A 117 -6.61 10.39 -0.39
N PHE A 118 -7.77 10.63 -1.02
CA PHE A 118 -8.87 9.67 -1.11
C PHE A 118 -8.75 8.72 -2.31
N PHE A 119 -8.01 9.14 -3.34
CA PHE A 119 -7.90 8.42 -4.62
C PHE A 119 -6.62 7.59 -4.74
N VAL A 120 -5.56 7.94 -4.01
CA VAL A 120 -4.29 7.21 -4.03
C VAL A 120 -4.50 5.76 -3.58
N THR A 121 -4.15 4.83 -4.46
CA THR A 121 -4.09 3.39 -4.17
C THR A 121 -2.66 2.98 -3.91
N SER A 122 -2.42 1.97 -3.06
CA SER A 122 -1.07 1.43 -2.81
C SER A 122 -0.99 -0.06 -3.16
N ILE A 123 -0.37 -0.36 -4.29
CA ILE A 123 -0.12 -1.72 -4.77
C ILE A 123 0.92 -2.42 -3.89
N GLY A 124 1.83 -1.65 -3.30
CA GLY A 124 2.98 -2.18 -2.54
C GLY A 124 2.55 -2.96 -1.32
N LEU A 125 1.43 -2.55 -0.72
CA LEU A 125 0.77 -3.30 0.34
C LEU A 125 -0.25 -4.31 -0.21
N LEU A 126 -0.92 -3.99 -1.32
CA LEU A 126 -1.95 -4.85 -1.90
C LEU A 126 -1.40 -6.22 -2.32
N TYR A 127 -0.24 -6.26 -2.99
CA TYR A 127 0.36 -7.52 -3.45
C TYR A 127 0.64 -8.52 -2.31
N PRO A 128 1.38 -8.18 -1.24
CA PRO A 128 1.65 -9.12 -0.16
C PRO A 128 0.36 -9.56 0.55
N VAL A 129 -0.63 -8.67 0.70
CA VAL A 129 -1.95 -9.01 1.27
C VAL A 129 -2.69 -10.03 0.40
N LEU A 130 -2.78 -9.81 -0.91
CA LEU A 130 -3.44 -10.75 -1.83
C LEU A 130 -2.70 -12.09 -1.91
N LYS A 131 -1.37 -12.07 -1.84
CA LYS A 131 -0.52 -13.26 -1.85
C LYS A 131 -0.75 -14.11 -0.59
N GLU A 132 -0.72 -13.50 0.58
CA GLU A 132 -0.96 -14.19 1.85
C GLU A 132 -2.37 -14.79 1.93
N GLN A 133 -3.36 -14.10 1.38
CA GLN A 133 -4.75 -14.58 1.31
C GLN A 133 -4.99 -15.59 0.18
N ASN A 134 -3.95 -16.02 -0.56
CA ASN A 134 -4.05 -16.92 -1.71
C ASN A 134 -5.05 -16.43 -2.78
N MET A 135 -5.17 -15.12 -2.95
CA MET A 135 -6.07 -14.48 -3.91
C MET A 135 -5.38 -14.03 -5.20
N ILE A 136 -4.04 -14.03 -5.23
CA ILE A 136 -3.27 -13.50 -6.37
C ILE A 136 -3.56 -14.23 -7.69
N ASN A 137 -3.75 -15.55 -7.64
CA ASN A 137 -4.09 -16.38 -8.80
C ASN A 137 -5.59 -16.42 -9.13
N LYS A 138 -6.44 -15.70 -8.36
CA LYS A 138 -7.89 -15.69 -8.57
C LYS A 138 -8.28 -14.51 -9.47
N PRO A 139 -9.34 -14.64 -10.28
CA PRO A 139 -9.82 -13.54 -11.13
C PRO A 139 -10.12 -12.25 -10.36
N PHE A 140 -10.60 -12.37 -9.11
CA PHE A 140 -10.86 -11.22 -8.25
C PHE A 140 -9.56 -10.50 -7.85
N GLY A 141 -8.57 -11.23 -7.32
CA GLY A 141 -7.30 -10.62 -6.90
C GLY A 141 -6.58 -9.95 -8.06
N LEU A 142 -6.61 -10.58 -9.23
CA LEU A 142 -6.05 -10.01 -10.45
C LEU A 142 -6.75 -8.70 -10.89
N LYS A 143 -8.08 -8.68 -10.86
CA LYS A 143 -8.87 -7.46 -11.15
C LYS A 143 -8.55 -6.33 -10.18
N VAL A 144 -8.43 -6.63 -8.89
CA VAL A 144 -8.09 -5.64 -7.86
C VAL A 144 -6.66 -5.12 -8.04
N LEU A 145 -5.71 -5.99 -8.42
CA LEU A 145 -4.33 -5.59 -8.71
C LEU A 145 -4.26 -4.67 -9.93
N ILE A 146 -5.02 -4.97 -11.00
CA ILE A 146 -5.11 -4.10 -12.19
C ILE A 146 -5.78 -2.76 -11.84
N LEU A 147 -6.86 -2.77 -11.07
CA LEU A 147 -7.53 -1.55 -10.60
C LEU A 147 -6.55 -0.68 -9.80
N GLY A 148 -5.81 -1.27 -8.86
CA GLY A 148 -4.78 -0.56 -8.09
C GLY A 148 -3.64 -0.02 -8.95
N SER A 149 -3.24 -0.76 -10.00
CA SER A 149 -2.24 -0.32 -11.00
C SER A 149 -2.67 0.93 -11.74
N ILE A 150 -3.90 0.93 -12.24
CA ILE A 150 -4.48 2.09 -12.91
C ILE A 150 -4.59 3.26 -11.93
N GLY A 151 -5.02 3.00 -10.69
CA GLY A 151 -5.15 4.01 -9.64
C GLY A 151 -3.82 4.69 -9.30
N GLU A 152 -2.74 3.91 -9.12
CA GLU A 152 -1.40 4.45 -8.85
C GLU A 152 -0.93 5.34 -10.00
N ILE A 153 -0.99 4.87 -11.25
CA ILE A 153 -0.59 5.65 -12.43
C ILE A 153 -1.38 6.95 -12.51
N MET A 154 -2.71 6.88 -12.38
CA MET A 154 -3.57 8.05 -12.40
C MET A 154 -3.24 9.02 -11.26
N SER A 155 -2.91 8.51 -10.07
CA SER A 155 -2.60 9.35 -8.92
C SER A 155 -1.28 10.09 -9.09
N LEU A 156 -0.27 9.44 -9.69
CA LEU A 156 1.00 10.06 -10.06
C LEU A 156 0.80 11.17 -11.10
N PHE A 157 0.00 10.92 -12.15
CA PHE A 157 -0.36 11.96 -13.11
C PHE A 157 -1.08 13.14 -12.45
N ALA A 158 -2.00 12.86 -11.54
CA ALA A 158 -2.73 13.91 -10.85
C ALA A 158 -1.82 14.74 -9.94
N ILE A 159 -0.87 14.13 -9.23
CA ILE A 159 0.14 14.86 -8.44
C ILE A 159 0.93 15.82 -9.34
N ILE A 160 1.35 15.39 -10.53
CA ILE A 160 2.10 16.24 -11.48
C ILE A 160 1.26 17.44 -11.95
N ILE A 161 -0.05 17.28 -12.14
CA ILE A 161 -0.94 18.35 -12.60
C ILE A 161 -1.22 19.38 -11.50
N PHE A 162 -1.36 18.91 -10.25
CA PHE A 162 -1.72 19.76 -9.11
C PHE A 162 -0.51 20.35 -8.36
N ASN A 163 0.71 19.94 -8.71
CA ASN A 163 1.97 20.44 -8.13
C ASN A 163 2.62 21.51 -9.00
#